data_AF-A0A7L3LZ84-F1
#
_entry.id   AF-A0A7L3LZ84-F1
#
_cell.length_a   1.000
_cell.length_b   1.000
_cell.length_c   1.000
_cell.angle_alpha   90.00
_cell.angle_beta   90.00
_cell.angle_gamma   90.00
#
_symmetry.space_group_name_H-M   'P 1'
#
loop_
_entity.id
_entity.type
_entity.pdbx_description
1 polymer ?
#
loop_
_entity_poly.entity_id
_entity_poly.type
_entity_poly.pdbx_seq_one_letter_code
_entity_poly.pdbx_strand_id
1 'polypeptide(L)'
;IANGDRQSPIDIQTKEVKKDASLGLLRITWKPSTCKEIVNVGHSFHVNFEDKDNQSVLAGGPLTGTYRLRQFHFHWGQLDDQGSEHTVDGKKYASEVDSMKENIDKSIFLFLIALRKKNVVTSFIVFFYLQLGSCNENLKDVLKALGSVKNKQAPFSNFDPSSLLPKSLDYWTYNGSLTHPPLHESVIWIILKEPISISSE
;
A
#
# COMPACT_ATOMS: atom_id res chain seq x y z
N ILE A 1 -23.89 -7.51 0.67
CA ILE A 1 -23.16 -7.13 -0.57
C ILE A 1 -23.12 -5.62 -0.60
N ALA A 2 -21.97 -5.01 -0.90
CA ALA A 2 -21.89 -3.57 -1.11
C ALA A 2 -22.10 -3.30 -2.60
N ASN A 3 -23.09 -2.48 -2.92
CA ASN A 3 -23.58 -2.25 -4.29
C ASN A 3 -23.37 -0.78 -4.71
N GLY A 4 -22.21 -0.22 -4.38
CA GLY A 4 -21.85 1.14 -4.79
C GLY A 4 -21.24 1.17 -6.20
N ASP A 5 -21.40 2.29 -6.91
CA ASP A 5 -20.94 2.45 -8.31
C ASP A 5 -19.41 2.63 -8.43
N ARG A 6 -18.70 2.79 -7.32
CA ARG A 6 -17.26 3.08 -7.27
C ARG A 6 -16.56 2.23 -6.21
N GLN A 7 -17.02 0.99 -6.03
CA GLN A 7 -16.37 0.04 -5.13
C GLN A 7 -14.98 -0.36 -5.65
N SER A 8 -14.11 -0.68 -4.70
CA SER A 8 -12.77 -1.24 -4.90
C SER A 8 -12.69 -2.61 -4.22
N PRO A 9 -11.80 -3.52 -4.66
CA PRO A 9 -10.82 -3.36 -5.75
C PRO A 9 -11.43 -3.45 -7.16
N ILE A 10 -10.58 -3.26 -8.19
CA ILE A 10 -10.93 -3.46 -9.60
C ILE A 10 -9.84 -4.24 -10.33
N ASP A 11 -10.17 -4.81 -11.49
CA ASP A 11 -9.19 -5.24 -12.48
C ASP A 11 -8.72 -4.04 -13.33
N ILE A 12 -7.41 -3.86 -13.45
CA ILE A 12 -6.81 -2.87 -14.34
C ILE A 12 -6.63 -3.51 -15.71
N GLN A 13 -7.67 -3.40 -16.54
CA GLN A 13 -7.60 -3.77 -17.95
C GLN A 13 -6.69 -2.77 -18.68
N THR A 14 -5.44 -3.12 -18.96
CA THR A 14 -4.42 -2.19 -19.50
C THR A 14 -4.79 -1.65 -20.88
N LYS A 15 -5.61 -2.41 -21.61
CA LYS A 15 -6.20 -2.07 -22.91
C LYS A 15 -7.21 -0.91 -22.85
N GLU A 16 -7.87 -0.73 -21.70
CA GLU A 16 -8.86 0.33 -21.47
C GLU A 16 -8.25 1.57 -20.78
N VAL A 17 -7.04 1.45 -20.22
CA VAL A 17 -6.32 2.54 -19.56
C VAL A 17 -6.03 3.67 -20.55
N LYS A 18 -6.55 4.86 -20.23
CA LYS A 18 -6.29 6.08 -20.98
C LYS A 18 -5.09 6.81 -20.39
N LYS A 19 -4.08 7.12 -21.21
CA LYS A 19 -2.98 7.99 -20.81
C LYS A 19 -3.49 9.42 -20.66
N ASP A 20 -3.44 9.95 -19.45
CA ASP A 20 -3.70 11.36 -19.16
C ASP A 20 -2.38 12.12 -19.06
N ALA A 21 -2.18 13.10 -19.93
CA ALA A 21 -0.97 13.93 -19.96
C ALA A 21 -0.98 15.09 -18.95
N SER A 22 -2.10 15.34 -18.28
CA SER A 22 -2.22 16.32 -17.19
C SER A 22 -1.75 15.77 -15.84
N LEU A 23 -1.65 14.45 -15.71
CA LEU A 23 -1.14 13.78 -14.51
C LEU A 23 0.35 14.07 -14.31
N GLY A 24 0.64 14.90 -13.31
CA GLY A 24 2.01 15.22 -12.93
C GLY A 24 2.73 14.09 -12.18
N LEU A 25 3.99 14.34 -11.82
CA LEU A 25 4.78 13.46 -10.97
C LEU A 25 4.22 13.41 -9.54
N LEU A 26 4.35 12.23 -8.91
CA LEU A 26 4.17 12.08 -7.48
C LEU A 26 5.34 12.73 -6.74
N ARG A 27 5.05 13.47 -5.68
CA ARG A 27 6.04 14.13 -4.81
C ARG A 27 5.85 13.59 -3.40
N ILE A 28 6.74 12.69 -3.01
CA ILE A 28 6.76 12.01 -1.72
C ILE A 28 7.83 12.68 -0.85
N THR A 29 7.52 12.89 0.42
CA THR A 29 8.48 13.33 1.43
C THR A 29 8.04 12.71 2.75
N TRP A 30 8.64 11.59 3.13
CA TRP A 30 8.36 10.94 4.41
C TRP A 30 9.61 11.02 5.29
N LYS A 31 9.42 11.30 6.59
CA LYS A 31 10.51 11.42 7.56
C LYS A 31 10.50 10.22 8.51
N PRO A 32 11.63 9.52 8.69
CA PRO A 32 11.70 8.36 9.58
C PRO A 32 11.29 8.68 11.03
N SER A 33 11.58 9.90 11.47
CA SER A 33 11.22 10.44 12.79
C SER A 33 9.71 10.54 13.05
N THR A 34 8.85 10.36 12.04
CA THR A 34 7.39 10.33 12.24
C THR A 34 6.86 8.93 12.54
N CYS A 35 7.65 7.87 12.35
CA CYS A 35 7.22 6.50 12.67
C CYS A 35 7.09 6.31 14.19
N LYS A 36 5.96 5.75 14.64
CA LYS A 36 5.59 5.66 16.07
C LYS A 36 5.65 4.24 16.64
N GLU A 37 4.90 3.35 16.03
CA GLU A 37 4.49 2.06 16.60
C GLU A 37 4.05 1.11 15.49
N ILE A 38 4.14 -0.18 15.79
CA ILE A 38 3.54 -1.26 15.00
C ILE A 38 2.43 -1.92 15.83
N VAL A 39 1.30 -2.22 15.19
CA VAL A 39 0.08 -2.69 15.84
C VAL A 39 -0.47 -3.89 15.07
N ASN A 40 -0.63 -5.03 15.73
CA ASN A 40 -1.37 -6.17 15.20
C ASN A 40 -2.87 -5.93 15.39
N VAL A 41 -3.62 -5.85 14.29
CA VAL A 41 -5.07 -5.59 14.27
C VAL A 41 -5.90 -6.86 14.04
N GLY A 42 -5.29 -8.04 14.21
CA GLY A 42 -5.91 -9.36 14.13
C GLY A 42 -6.03 -9.93 12.71
N HIS A 43 -6.26 -9.07 11.71
CA HIS A 43 -6.38 -9.43 10.28
C HIS A 43 -5.26 -8.83 9.41
N SER A 44 -4.41 -7.98 10.00
CA SER A 44 -3.28 -7.31 9.37
C SER A 44 -2.38 -6.75 10.49
N PHE A 45 -1.31 -6.04 10.13
CA PHE A 45 -0.56 -5.18 11.02
C PHE A 45 -0.45 -3.77 10.44
N HIS A 46 -0.56 -2.75 11.29
CA HIS A 46 -0.38 -1.35 10.93
C HIS A 46 0.92 -0.81 11.51
N VAL A 47 1.73 -0.12 10.71
CA VAL A 47 2.79 0.77 11.18
C VAL A 47 2.26 2.20 11.13
N ASN A 48 2.11 2.84 12.29
CA ASN A 48 1.50 4.18 12.39
C ASN A 48 2.56 5.30 12.43
N PHE A 49 2.19 6.44 11.87
CA PHE A 49 3.01 7.65 11.78
C PHE A 49 2.31 8.86 12.46
N GLU A 50 3.09 9.87 12.84
CA GLU A 50 2.56 11.16 13.31
C GLU A 50 2.01 12.00 12.14
N ASP A 51 0.69 12.24 12.12
CA ASP A 51 -0.01 13.03 11.10
C ASP A 51 -0.40 14.46 11.58
N LYS A 52 0.22 14.94 12.67
CA LYS A 52 -0.10 16.24 13.31
C LYS A 52 0.34 17.46 12.48
N ASP A 53 1.44 17.34 11.75
CA ASP A 53 2.04 18.39 10.91
C ASP A 53 2.28 17.88 9.47
N ASN A 54 3.11 18.56 8.68
CA ASN A 54 3.41 18.19 7.29
C ASN A 54 4.79 17.53 7.13
N GLN A 55 5.35 16.90 8.18
CA GLN A 55 6.65 16.24 8.11
C GLN A 55 6.69 15.02 7.18
N SER A 56 5.59 14.27 7.08
CA SER A 56 5.45 13.12 6.19
C SER A 56 4.24 13.28 5.29
N VAL A 57 4.47 13.57 4.00
CA VAL A 57 3.44 13.96 3.04
C VAL A 57 3.62 13.38 1.63
N LEU A 58 2.51 13.33 0.91
CA LEU A 58 2.38 13.03 -0.51
C LEU A 58 1.63 14.19 -1.21
N ALA A 59 2.07 14.59 -2.40
CA ALA A 59 1.44 15.60 -3.25
C ALA A 59 1.73 15.35 -4.74
N GLY A 60 1.10 16.10 -5.66
CA GLY A 60 1.31 15.92 -7.10
C GLY A 60 0.44 14.81 -7.70
N GLY A 61 0.71 14.38 -8.93
CA GLY A 61 -0.15 13.46 -9.67
C GLY A 61 -1.64 13.87 -9.68
N PRO A 62 -2.58 12.98 -9.30
CA PRO A 62 -4.02 13.28 -9.29
C PRO A 62 -4.47 14.12 -8.07
N LEU A 63 -3.53 14.54 -7.21
CA LEU A 63 -3.83 15.07 -5.88
C LEU A 63 -4.10 16.58 -5.88
N THR A 64 -5.31 16.97 -5.50
CA THR A 64 -5.70 18.39 -5.32
C THR A 64 -5.24 18.97 -3.98
N GLY A 65 -3.99 18.70 -3.59
CA GLY A 65 -3.39 19.19 -2.34
C GLY A 65 -2.26 18.33 -1.80
N THR A 66 -2.00 18.48 -0.50
CA THR A 66 -0.99 17.74 0.25
C THR A 66 -1.67 16.83 1.27
N TYR A 67 -1.23 15.58 1.31
CA TYR A 67 -1.83 14.49 2.08
C TYR A 67 -0.80 13.92 3.04
N ARG A 68 -1.17 13.75 4.31
CA ARG A 68 -0.24 13.36 5.38
C ARG A 68 -0.24 11.86 5.61
N LEU A 69 0.93 11.24 5.61
CA LEU A 69 1.08 9.82 5.93
C LEU A 69 0.61 9.56 7.38
N ARG A 70 -0.34 8.63 7.52
CA ARG A 70 -0.91 8.23 8.82
C ARG A 70 -0.52 6.82 9.23
N GLN A 71 -0.56 5.86 8.31
CA GLN A 71 -0.19 4.47 8.55
C GLN A 71 0.18 3.76 7.25
N PHE A 72 0.94 2.67 7.34
CA PHE A 72 0.94 1.62 6.33
C PHE A 72 0.55 0.26 6.92
N HIS A 73 -0.08 -0.59 6.13
CA HIS A 73 -0.39 -1.98 6.50
C HIS A 73 -0.34 -2.89 5.30
N PHE A 74 -0.27 -4.20 5.57
CA PHE A 74 -0.17 -5.21 4.52
C PHE A 74 -1.40 -6.12 4.43
N HIS A 75 -1.70 -6.54 3.20
CA HIS A 75 -2.62 -7.65 2.91
C HIS A 75 -1.84 -8.80 2.30
N TRP A 76 -2.30 -10.01 2.54
CA TRP A 76 -1.69 -11.25 2.06
C TRP A 76 -2.75 -12.36 2.06
N GLY A 77 -2.62 -13.33 1.17
CA GLY A 77 -3.53 -14.47 1.01
C GLY A 77 -3.02 -15.73 1.69
N GLN A 78 -3.91 -16.70 1.91
CA GLN A 78 -3.54 -18.03 2.42
C GLN A 78 -2.96 -18.96 1.32
N LEU A 79 -3.18 -18.63 0.05
CA LEU A 79 -2.77 -19.43 -1.10
C LEU A 79 -2.09 -18.55 -2.15
N ASP A 80 -1.24 -19.21 -2.95
CA ASP A 80 -0.37 -18.61 -3.95
C ASP A 80 -1.10 -18.00 -5.17
N ASP A 81 -2.43 -17.92 -5.17
CA ASP A 81 -3.27 -17.33 -6.23
C ASP A 81 -4.33 -16.34 -5.69
N GLN A 82 -4.28 -16.01 -4.39
CA GLN A 82 -5.39 -15.36 -3.66
C GLN A 82 -4.96 -14.22 -2.72
N GLY A 83 -3.81 -13.57 -2.96
CA GLY A 83 -3.37 -12.42 -2.14
C GLY A 83 -3.94 -11.07 -2.59
N SER A 84 -3.93 -10.79 -3.89
CA SER A 84 -4.20 -9.46 -4.44
C SER A 84 -5.68 -9.09 -4.49
N GLU A 85 -6.03 -7.95 -3.87
CA GLU A 85 -7.34 -7.31 -4.05
C GLU A 85 -7.50 -6.80 -5.51
N HIS A 86 -6.58 -5.94 -5.99
CA HIS A 86 -6.55 -5.50 -7.39
C HIS A 86 -5.85 -6.51 -8.30
N THR A 87 -6.28 -6.57 -9.55
CA THR A 87 -5.64 -7.38 -10.61
C THR A 87 -5.19 -6.50 -11.78
N VAL A 88 -4.34 -7.04 -12.67
CA VAL A 88 -3.95 -6.37 -13.92
C VAL A 88 -4.16 -7.35 -15.08
N ASP A 89 -5.02 -6.99 -16.03
CA ASP A 89 -5.49 -7.88 -17.10
C ASP A 89 -5.91 -9.28 -16.59
N GLY A 90 -6.58 -9.32 -15.44
CA GLY A 90 -7.02 -10.55 -14.76
C GLY A 90 -5.94 -11.30 -13.98
N LYS A 91 -4.67 -10.86 -14.00
CA LYS A 91 -3.58 -11.48 -13.22
C LYS A 91 -3.70 -11.12 -11.74
N LYS A 92 -3.73 -12.17 -10.90
CA LYS A 92 -3.62 -12.10 -9.43
C LYS A 92 -2.18 -12.33 -8.96
N TYR A 93 -1.90 -11.95 -7.71
CA TYR A 93 -0.57 -12.05 -7.07
C TYR A 93 -0.67 -12.60 -5.63
N ALA A 94 0.42 -13.22 -5.13
CA ALA A 94 0.41 -14.31 -4.11
C ALA A 94 1.08 -14.00 -2.75
N SER A 95 1.09 -14.90 -1.74
CA SER A 95 1.95 -14.76 -0.54
C SER A 95 2.16 -16.07 0.26
N GLU A 96 3.35 -16.23 0.87
CA GLU A 96 3.67 -17.01 2.11
C GLU A 96 2.97 -18.36 2.39
N VAL A 97 3.63 -19.54 2.48
CA VAL A 97 4.96 -20.01 2.00
C VAL A 97 4.99 -21.56 2.03
N ASP A 98 5.59 -22.22 1.03
CA ASP A 98 6.43 -23.43 1.16
C ASP A 98 7.18 -23.68 -0.17
N SER A 99 8.14 -24.59 -0.13
CA SER A 99 9.18 -24.87 -1.13
C SER A 99 8.66 -25.56 -2.41
N MET A 100 9.37 -25.38 -3.54
CA MET A 100 9.29 -26.16 -4.81
C MET A 100 8.37 -25.71 -5.97
N LYS A 101 8.00 -24.43 -6.14
CA LYS A 101 7.48 -23.95 -7.45
C LYS A 101 8.13 -22.66 -7.95
N GLU A 102 9.04 -22.82 -8.91
CA GLU A 102 9.50 -21.75 -9.80
C GLU A 102 8.32 -21.20 -10.63
N ASN A 103 8.26 -19.88 -10.83
CA ASN A 103 7.26 -19.12 -11.61
C ASN A 103 5.91 -18.77 -10.93
N ILE A 104 5.89 -18.43 -9.63
CA ILE A 104 4.75 -17.75 -9.00
C ILE A 104 5.19 -16.38 -8.43
N ASP A 105 4.59 -15.29 -8.90
CA ASP A 105 4.86 -13.93 -8.40
C ASP A 105 4.13 -13.69 -7.06
N LYS A 106 4.88 -13.60 -5.95
CA LYS A 106 4.33 -13.28 -4.62
C LYS A 106 4.34 -11.78 -4.31
N SER A 107 3.16 -11.22 -4.01
CA SER A 107 2.87 -9.85 -3.57
C SER A 107 2.29 -9.78 -2.15
N ILE A 108 2.95 -9.03 -1.27
CA ILE A 108 2.39 -8.57 0.01
C ILE A 108 2.05 -7.08 -0.14
N PHE A 109 0.81 -6.65 0.01
CA PHE A 109 0.37 -5.31 -0.44
C PHE A 109 0.74 -4.19 0.54
N LEU A 110 0.86 -2.92 0.14
CA LEU A 110 0.99 -1.80 1.10
C LEU A 110 -0.13 -0.76 0.96
N PHE A 111 -0.74 -0.38 2.08
CA PHE A 111 -1.80 0.64 2.16
C PHE A 111 -1.36 1.91 2.90
N LEU A 112 -0.85 2.91 2.19
CA LEU A 112 -0.46 4.19 2.80
C LEU A 112 -1.66 5.15 2.93
N ILE A 113 -2.39 5.13 4.07
CA ILE A 113 -3.53 6.05 4.29
C ILE A 113 -3.01 7.47 4.54
N ALA A 114 -3.57 8.44 3.82
CA ALA A 114 -3.35 9.85 4.06
C ALA A 114 -4.64 10.69 4.03
N LEU A 115 -4.84 11.53 5.06
CA LEU A 115 -6.08 12.28 5.29
C LEU A 115 -5.99 13.76 4.88
N ARG A 116 -7.07 14.29 4.29
CA ARG A 116 -7.24 15.74 4.03
C ARG A 116 -7.66 16.48 5.30
N LYS A 117 -7.22 17.73 5.46
CA LYS A 117 -7.63 18.61 6.56
C LYS A 117 -8.98 19.29 6.28
N LYS A 118 -9.85 19.32 7.29
CA LYS A 118 -11.23 19.88 7.35
C LYS A 118 -12.28 19.21 6.43
N ASN A 119 -13.23 18.54 7.09
CA ASN A 119 -14.58 18.18 6.66
C ASN A 119 -14.79 17.28 5.44
N VAL A 120 -13.74 16.80 4.76
CA VAL A 120 -13.86 15.71 3.77
C VAL A 120 -12.77 14.66 4.01
N VAL A 121 -13.18 13.45 4.37
CA VAL A 121 -12.29 12.28 4.50
C VAL A 121 -12.05 11.71 3.10
N THR A 122 -11.31 12.45 2.27
CA THR A 122 -10.70 11.84 1.08
C THR A 122 -9.45 11.11 1.54
N SER A 123 -9.52 9.79 1.49
CA SER A 123 -8.38 8.90 1.72
C SER A 123 -7.64 8.72 0.41
N PHE A 124 -6.33 8.54 0.50
CA PHE A 124 -5.49 8.15 -0.64
C PHE A 124 -4.76 6.90 -0.25
N ILE A 125 -4.58 6.01 -1.23
CA ILE A 125 -3.85 4.76 -1.05
C ILE A 125 -2.84 4.68 -2.19
N VAL A 126 -1.56 4.79 -1.82
CA VAL A 126 -0.45 4.38 -2.69
C VAL A 126 -0.30 2.89 -2.51
N PHE A 127 -0.46 2.16 -3.60
CA PHE A 127 -0.37 0.72 -3.72
C PHE A 127 0.84 0.39 -4.61
N PHE A 128 1.52 -0.72 -4.31
CA PHE A 128 2.47 -1.35 -5.22
C PHE A 128 2.38 -2.87 -5.07
N TYR A 129 2.73 -3.57 -6.14
CA TYR A 129 2.90 -5.02 -6.15
C TYR A 129 4.23 -5.37 -5.47
N LEU A 130 4.32 -6.54 -4.85
CA LEU A 130 5.64 -7.17 -4.62
C LEU A 130 5.84 -8.32 -5.60
N GLN A 131 7.08 -8.68 -5.84
CA GLN A 131 7.45 -9.81 -6.69
C GLN A 131 8.51 -10.65 -5.98
N LEU A 132 8.51 -11.97 -6.16
CA LEU A 132 9.62 -12.78 -5.70
C LEU A 132 10.91 -12.41 -6.42
N GLY A 133 12.00 -12.31 -5.66
CA GLY A 133 13.32 -11.96 -6.13
C GLY A 133 14.31 -11.85 -4.97
N SER A 134 15.13 -10.82 -4.98
CA SER A 134 16.05 -10.53 -3.88
C SER A 134 15.30 -10.12 -2.60
N CYS A 135 15.80 -10.57 -1.44
CA CYS A 135 15.35 -10.09 -0.14
C CYS A 135 15.35 -8.56 -0.06
N ASN A 136 14.26 -7.97 0.44
CA ASN A 136 14.20 -6.55 0.71
C ASN A 136 14.70 -6.28 2.13
N GLU A 137 15.96 -5.85 2.24
CA GLU A 137 16.58 -5.48 3.52
C GLU A 137 15.71 -4.49 4.33
N ASN A 138 14.98 -3.60 3.66
CA ASN A 138 14.13 -2.60 4.30
C ASN A 138 12.89 -3.20 4.97
N LEU A 139 12.45 -4.41 4.60
CA LEU A 139 11.36 -5.11 5.30
C LEU A 139 11.82 -5.85 6.55
N LYS A 140 13.12 -6.14 6.71
CA LYS A 140 13.62 -6.95 7.84
C LYS A 140 13.32 -6.32 9.21
N ASP A 141 13.41 -5.00 9.32
CA ASP A 141 13.07 -4.30 10.56
C ASP A 141 11.56 -4.40 10.88
N VAL A 142 10.70 -4.36 9.86
CA VAL A 142 9.26 -4.57 10.00
C VAL A 142 8.99 -6.01 10.46
N LEU A 143 9.54 -7.02 9.78
CA LEU A 143 9.39 -8.44 10.13
C LEU A 143 9.90 -8.76 11.55
N LYS A 144 11.03 -8.17 11.95
CA LYS A 144 11.56 -8.29 13.32
C LYS A 144 10.64 -7.65 14.35
N ALA A 145 10.01 -6.52 14.02
CA ALA A 145 9.02 -5.88 14.86
C ALA A 145 7.72 -6.69 14.94
N LEU A 146 7.33 -7.42 13.88
CA LEU A 146 6.20 -8.36 13.89
C LEU A 146 6.37 -9.47 14.93
N GLY A 147 7.58 -10.01 15.08
CA GLY A 147 7.89 -10.97 16.13
C GLY A 147 7.63 -10.46 17.56
N SER A 148 7.55 -9.14 17.74
CA SER A 148 7.39 -8.45 19.03
C SER A 148 5.93 -8.04 19.35
N VAL A 149 5.02 -7.94 18.37
CA VAL A 149 3.60 -7.56 18.58
C VAL A 149 2.70 -8.69 19.08
N LYS A 150 3.26 -9.68 19.77
CA LYS A 150 2.46 -10.69 20.52
C LYS A 150 1.49 -10.05 21.53
N ASN A 151 1.83 -8.85 22.02
CA ASN A 151 1.01 -8.05 22.93
C ASN A 151 0.15 -6.98 22.22
N LYS A 152 -0.31 -7.25 20.99
CA LYS A 152 -1.09 -6.36 20.09
C LYS A 152 -0.38 -5.10 19.59
N GLN A 153 0.53 -4.49 20.33
CA GLN A 153 1.27 -3.30 19.88
C GLN A 153 2.70 -3.26 20.44
N ALA A 154 3.62 -2.62 19.71
CA ALA A 154 5.00 -2.40 20.11
C ALA A 154 5.54 -1.07 19.57
N PRO A 155 6.46 -0.39 20.27
CA PRO A 155 7.18 0.77 19.73
C PRO A 155 7.95 0.40 18.46
N PHE A 156 7.86 1.24 17.43
CA PHE A 156 8.57 1.06 16.16
C PHE A 156 8.78 2.44 15.54
N SER A 157 10.01 2.93 15.61
CA SER A 157 10.35 4.32 15.29
C SER A 157 11.60 4.41 14.40
N ASN A 158 11.84 5.59 13.82
CA ASN A 158 12.95 5.85 12.90
C ASN A 158 12.97 4.96 11.64
N PHE A 159 11.81 4.41 11.24
CA PHE A 159 11.65 3.66 10.00
C PHE A 159 11.34 4.59 8.82
N ASP A 160 12.08 4.47 7.71
CA ASP A 160 11.81 5.22 6.48
C ASP A 160 10.84 4.47 5.56
N PRO A 161 9.55 4.87 5.44
CA PRO A 161 8.63 4.20 4.53
C PRO A 161 8.94 4.45 3.05
N SER A 162 9.81 5.41 2.69
CA SER A 162 10.20 5.64 1.30
C SER A 162 11.20 4.60 0.79
N SER A 163 11.84 3.86 1.71
CA SER A 163 12.64 2.67 1.41
C SER A 163 11.78 1.49 0.90
N LEU A 164 10.46 1.57 1.09
CA LEU A 164 9.45 0.65 0.54
C LEU A 164 8.79 1.24 -0.71
N LEU A 165 9.54 1.93 -1.57
CA LEU A 165 9.07 2.37 -2.89
C LEU A 165 9.88 1.70 -4.01
N PRO A 166 9.25 1.39 -5.16
CA PRO A 166 9.98 0.99 -6.36
C PRO A 166 10.78 2.16 -6.94
N LYS A 167 11.67 1.88 -7.91
CA LYS A 167 12.53 2.90 -8.54
C LYS A 167 11.70 3.83 -9.43
N SER A 168 10.80 3.28 -10.23
CA SER A 168 9.80 4.04 -10.99
C SER A 168 8.54 4.28 -10.17
N LEU A 169 8.16 5.55 -10.03
CA LEU A 169 6.87 5.96 -9.47
C LEU A 169 5.79 6.09 -10.56
N ASP A 170 5.95 5.49 -11.74
CA ASP A 170 4.90 5.41 -12.75
C ASP A 170 3.66 4.68 -12.20
N TYR A 171 2.47 5.23 -12.44
CA TYR A 171 1.24 4.78 -11.78
C TYR A 171 0.02 4.70 -12.71
N TRP A 172 -0.98 3.94 -12.28
CA TRP A 172 -2.38 4.10 -12.64
C TRP A 172 -3.12 4.83 -11.54
N THR A 173 -4.20 5.53 -11.86
CA THR A 173 -5.05 6.22 -10.87
C THR A 173 -6.52 6.10 -11.20
N TYR A 174 -7.34 5.91 -10.17
CA TYR A 174 -8.80 5.95 -10.28
C TYR A 174 -9.46 6.38 -8.96
N ASN A 175 -10.73 6.75 -9.00
CA ASN A 175 -11.53 7.02 -7.80
C ASN A 175 -12.32 5.77 -7.43
N GLY A 176 -12.21 5.30 -6.20
CA GLY A 176 -12.86 4.10 -5.70
C GLY A 176 -13.22 4.16 -4.22
N SER A 177 -13.28 3.00 -3.58
CA SER A 177 -13.64 2.85 -2.16
C SER A 177 -12.50 2.34 -1.29
N LEU A 178 -12.73 2.37 0.03
CA LEU A 178 -12.06 1.43 0.94
C LEU A 178 -12.47 0.00 0.55
N THR A 179 -11.54 -0.96 0.61
CA THR A 179 -11.83 -2.39 0.37
C THR A 179 -12.35 -3.12 1.61
N HIS A 180 -12.25 -2.46 2.78
CA HIS A 180 -12.72 -2.96 4.06
C HIS A 180 -13.88 -2.10 4.60
N PRO A 181 -14.83 -2.66 5.37
CA PRO A 181 -15.92 -1.90 6.00
C PRO A 181 -15.41 -0.63 6.71
N PRO A 182 -16.04 0.55 6.51
CA PRO A 182 -17.38 0.77 5.94
C PRO A 182 -17.46 0.97 4.41
N LEU A 183 -16.41 0.62 3.64
CA LEU A 183 -16.44 0.65 2.15
C LEU A 183 -16.79 2.02 1.53
N HIS A 184 -16.40 3.12 2.19
CA HIS A 184 -16.66 4.48 1.72
C HIS A 184 -15.99 4.78 0.38
N GLU A 185 -16.75 5.30 -0.58
CA GLU A 185 -16.32 5.73 -1.93
C GLU A 185 -15.61 7.10 -1.90
N SER A 186 -14.61 7.23 -1.02
CA SER A 186 -13.85 8.45 -0.81
C SER A 186 -12.34 8.25 -1.03
N VAL A 187 -11.97 7.23 -1.79
CA VAL A 187 -10.57 6.89 -2.09
C VAL A 187 -10.18 7.34 -3.49
N ILE A 188 -9.00 7.96 -3.61
CA ILE A 188 -8.27 8.00 -4.87
C ILE A 188 -7.08 7.05 -4.75
N TRP A 189 -7.09 6.06 -5.63
CA TRP A 189 -6.09 5.01 -5.74
C TRP A 189 -4.94 5.48 -6.61
N ILE A 190 -3.70 5.25 -6.16
CA ILE A 190 -2.47 5.45 -6.92
C ILE A 190 -1.74 4.11 -6.90
N ILE A 191 -1.72 3.42 -8.04
CA ILE A 191 -1.23 2.05 -8.16
C ILE A 191 0.07 2.09 -8.97
N LEU A 192 1.20 1.93 -8.29
CA LEU A 192 2.52 1.94 -8.93
C LEU A 192 2.70 0.69 -9.82
N LYS A 193 3.27 0.89 -11.00
CA LYS A 193 3.44 -0.16 -12.03
C LYS A 193 4.64 -1.06 -11.80
N GLU A 194 5.71 -0.51 -11.22
CA GLU A 194 6.92 -1.28 -10.91
C GLU A 194 6.71 -2.01 -9.56
N PRO A 195 6.89 -3.33 -9.50
CA PRO A 195 6.85 -4.08 -8.25
C PRO A 195 8.13 -3.87 -7.43
N ILE A 196 8.06 -4.11 -6.12
CA ILE A 196 9.25 -4.20 -5.26
C ILE A 196 9.57 -5.68 -5.01
N SER A 197 10.84 -6.07 -5.15
CA SER A 197 11.25 -7.46 -4.91
C SER A 197 11.22 -7.83 -3.42
N ILE A 198 10.88 -9.09 -3.12
CA ILE A 198 11.00 -9.71 -1.80
C ILE A 198 11.56 -11.14 -1.89
N SER A 199 12.11 -11.64 -0.78
CA SER A 199 12.43 -13.05 -0.58
C SER A 199 11.16 -13.89 -0.41
N SER A 200 11.31 -15.20 -0.44
CA SER A 200 10.28 -16.13 0.04
C SER A 200 10.14 -16.09 1.56
N GLU A 201 11.27 -15.94 2.25
CA GLU A 201 11.48 -15.85 3.70
C GLU A 201 11.27 -14.44 4.27
#